data_AF-C0GKB1-F1
#
_entry.id   AF-C0GKB1-F1
#
_cell.length_a   1.000
_cell.length_b   1.000
_cell.length_c   1.000
_cell.angle_alpha   90.00
_cell.angle_beta   90.00
_cell.angle_gamma   90.00
#
_symmetry.space_group_name_H-M   'P 1'
#
loop_
_entity.id
_entity.type
_entity.pdbx_description
1 polymer ?
#
loop_
_entity_poly.entity_id
_entity_poly.type
_entity_poly.pdbx_seq_one_letter_code
_entity_poly.pdbx_strand_id
1 'polypeptide(L)'
;MTTASLAGLLEEAFEVRQANFSKEIEFVYPQNTLPLRSTGENCLLNCSHCGGHYLKGMKPLEEAWQKEGEGKKSFLLSGSCDKEGQVPHLKRWEEIKLLSSRGSLNFHSGLVGEKEAEKIGSLASVVSFDFIVDQETIDNVYGLGVSPQRYISSYRYLKKYVKVVPHLCIGLNKGEIKGEYKALETLKEEGAEALSFIVFRPTKNTDFAKFPPPPLEEVAKLIAKARTMFPTSPIYLGCMRPGGRYRGELDTLALRAGVNKIVHPSPPARKMAEELGLVVRRGEECCSL
;
A
#
# COMPACT_ATOMS: atom_id res chain seq x y z
N MET A 1 -14.72 -6.28 29.90
CA MET A 1 -13.41 -6.28 29.22
C MET A 1 -12.95 -4.83 29.16
N THR A 2 -11.95 -4.46 29.95
CA THR A 2 -11.37 -3.11 29.92
C THR A 2 -10.78 -2.86 28.53
N THR A 3 -11.35 -1.92 27.78
CA THR A 3 -10.75 -1.43 26.54
C THR A 3 -9.36 -0.91 26.86
N ALA A 4 -8.31 -1.56 26.34
CA ALA A 4 -6.94 -1.09 26.51
C ALA A 4 -6.82 0.36 26.01
N SER A 5 -6.12 1.21 26.76
CA SER A 5 -5.83 2.57 26.30
C SER A 5 -4.94 2.53 25.06
N LEU A 6 -5.00 3.55 24.20
CA LEU A 6 -4.11 3.64 23.03
C LEU A 6 -2.63 3.55 23.45
N ALA A 7 -2.26 4.17 24.57
CA ALA A 7 -0.90 4.09 25.09
C ALA A 7 -0.46 2.64 25.37
N GLY A 8 -1.30 1.86 26.04
CA GLY A 8 -1.00 0.45 26.32
C GLY A 8 -0.89 -0.42 25.06
N LEU A 9 -1.75 -0.17 24.06
CA LEU A 9 -1.68 -0.88 22.78
C LEU A 9 -0.39 -0.55 22.00
N LEU A 10 0.06 0.70 22.04
CA LEU A 10 1.30 1.12 21.39
C LEU A 10 2.53 0.53 22.10
N GLU A 11 2.52 0.50 23.43
CA GLU A 11 3.58 -0.11 24.22
C GLU A 11 3.72 -1.61 23.91
N GLU A 12 2.63 -2.36 23.98
CA GLU A 12 2.59 -3.79 23.63
C GLU A 12 3.09 -4.03 22.18
N ALA A 13 2.61 -3.23 21.22
CA ALA A 13 3.05 -3.35 19.83
C ALA A 13 4.55 -3.08 19.67
N PHE A 14 5.09 -2.08 20.37
CA PHE A 14 6.51 -1.76 20.31
C PHE A 14 7.37 -2.86 20.93
N GLU A 15 6.95 -3.43 22.07
CA GLU A 15 7.60 -4.58 22.70
C GLU A 15 7.64 -5.78 21.76
N VAL A 16 6.52 -6.11 21.11
CA VAL A 16 6.46 -7.18 20.09
C VAL A 16 7.44 -6.89 18.95
N ARG A 17 7.53 -5.63 18.49
CA ARG A 17 8.52 -5.26 17.47
C ARG A 17 9.95 -5.49 17.97
N GLN A 18 10.26 -5.07 19.20
CA GLN A 18 11.62 -5.21 19.76
C GLN A 18 12.03 -6.68 19.94
N ALA A 19 11.07 -7.55 20.27
CA ALA A 19 11.31 -8.98 20.41
C ALA A 19 11.61 -9.68 19.07
N ASN A 20 11.15 -9.13 17.94
CA ASN A 20 11.17 -9.83 16.65
C ASN A 20 11.99 -9.14 15.56
N PHE A 21 12.37 -7.86 15.73
CA PHE A 21 13.13 -7.10 14.74
C PHE A 21 14.35 -6.43 15.36
N SER A 22 15.36 -6.19 14.52
CA SER A 22 16.48 -5.31 14.87
C SER A 22 15.98 -3.91 15.22
N LYS A 23 16.85 -3.09 15.84
CA LYS A 23 16.55 -1.69 16.14
C LYS A 23 16.47 -0.80 14.89
N GLU A 24 16.47 -1.36 13.68
CA GLU A 24 16.43 -0.61 12.45
C GLU A 24 15.02 -0.14 12.07
N ILE A 25 14.97 1.03 11.43
CA ILE A 25 13.79 1.56 10.74
C ILE A 25 14.22 2.04 9.36
N GLU A 26 13.48 1.67 8.32
CA GLU A 26 13.76 2.15 6.97
C GLU A 26 12.94 3.41 6.65
N PHE A 27 13.63 4.50 6.34
CA PHE A 27 13.04 5.71 5.79
C PHE A 27 13.21 5.72 4.28
N VAL A 28 12.09 5.64 3.58
CA VAL A 28 12.06 5.42 2.14
C VAL A 28 11.79 6.74 1.40
N TYR A 29 12.67 7.06 0.47
CA TYR A 29 12.57 8.20 -0.45
C TYR A 29 12.70 7.63 -1.87
N PRO A 30 11.58 7.22 -2.52
CA PRO A 30 11.58 6.37 -3.72
C PRO A 30 12.01 7.11 -5.01
N GLN A 31 13.10 7.88 -4.95
CA GLN A 31 13.64 8.68 -6.04
C GLN A 31 14.20 7.82 -7.20
N ASN A 32 14.59 6.58 -6.92
CA ASN A 32 15.08 5.63 -7.91
C ASN A 32 13.96 4.76 -8.53
N THR A 33 12.71 4.92 -8.06
CA THR A 33 11.54 4.29 -8.68
C THR A 33 10.77 5.30 -9.51
N LEU A 34 10.51 4.97 -10.77
CA LEU A 34 9.63 5.76 -11.63
C LEU A 34 8.20 5.17 -11.65
N PRO A 35 7.17 5.92 -11.21
CA PRO A 35 5.78 5.49 -11.38
C PRO A 35 5.35 5.61 -12.84
N LEU A 36 4.97 4.48 -13.42
CA LEU A 36 4.56 4.33 -14.80
C LEU A 36 3.12 3.81 -14.91
N ARG A 37 2.37 4.37 -15.84
CA ARG A 37 1.08 3.83 -16.26
C ARG A 37 1.25 3.01 -17.53
N SER A 38 0.77 1.78 -17.48
CA SER A 38 0.73 0.85 -18.62
C SER A 38 -0.51 1.04 -19.50
N THR A 39 -1.43 1.92 -19.11
CA THR A 39 -2.66 2.24 -19.84
C THR A 39 -2.75 3.75 -20.09
N GLY A 40 -3.83 4.20 -20.71
CA GLY A 40 -4.19 5.63 -20.72
C GLY A 40 -4.59 6.16 -19.34
N GLU A 41 -5.00 7.42 -19.28
CA GLU A 41 -5.43 8.11 -18.04
C GLU A 41 -6.93 7.94 -17.73
N ASN A 42 -7.73 7.50 -18.71
CA ASN A 42 -9.17 7.33 -18.53
C ASN A 42 -9.45 6.03 -17.77
N CYS A 43 -9.79 6.14 -16.48
CA CYS A 43 -10.10 5.01 -15.62
C CYS A 43 -11.61 4.74 -15.64
N LEU A 44 -12.02 3.63 -16.26
CA LEU A 44 -13.44 3.29 -16.43
C LEU A 44 -14.13 2.98 -15.10
N LEU A 45 -13.36 2.57 -14.10
CA LEU A 45 -13.89 2.26 -12.77
C LEU A 45 -14.30 3.52 -11.99
N ASN A 46 -13.62 4.65 -12.23
CA ASN A 46 -13.95 5.95 -11.65
C ASN A 46 -14.25 5.93 -10.13
N CYS A 47 -13.43 5.21 -9.35
CA CYS A 47 -13.64 5.00 -7.91
C CYS A 47 -13.90 6.32 -7.17
N SER A 48 -14.85 6.34 -6.24
CA SER A 48 -15.28 7.55 -5.53
C SER A 48 -14.18 8.26 -4.71
N HIS A 49 -13.10 7.55 -4.34
CA HIS A 49 -11.97 8.11 -3.59
C HIS A 49 -10.89 8.79 -4.46
N CYS A 50 -10.80 8.43 -5.75
CA CYS A 50 -9.74 8.94 -6.63
C CYS A 50 -10.25 9.51 -7.96
N GLY A 51 -11.34 8.99 -8.54
CA GLY A 51 -11.84 9.40 -9.85
C GLY A 51 -10.78 9.35 -10.96
N GLY A 52 -9.81 8.44 -10.86
CA GLY A 52 -8.64 8.38 -11.77
C GLY A 52 -7.58 9.48 -11.53
N HIS A 53 -7.74 10.36 -10.55
CA HIS A 53 -6.83 11.47 -10.24
C HIS A 53 -5.38 11.02 -10.05
N TYR A 54 -5.15 9.89 -9.38
CA TYR A 54 -3.80 9.42 -9.06
C TYR A 54 -3.00 9.00 -10.30
N LEU A 55 -3.65 8.61 -11.41
CA LEU A 55 -2.98 8.26 -12.65
C LEU A 55 -2.28 9.45 -13.31
N LYS A 56 -2.76 10.67 -13.04
CA LYS A 56 -2.15 11.91 -13.55
C LYS A 56 -0.75 12.17 -12.98
N GLY A 57 -0.46 11.60 -11.80
CA GLY A 57 0.87 11.64 -11.19
C GLY A 57 1.84 10.59 -11.73
N MET A 58 1.38 9.67 -12.59
CA MET A 58 2.20 8.62 -13.17
C MET A 58 2.59 8.97 -14.61
N LYS A 59 3.79 8.60 -15.02
CA LYS A 59 4.30 8.85 -16.37
C LYS A 59 3.83 7.78 -17.35
N PRO A 60 3.62 8.09 -18.65
CA PRO A 60 3.42 7.08 -19.69
C PRO A 60 4.53 6.03 -19.68
N LEU A 61 4.23 4.78 -20.05
CA LEU A 61 5.19 3.67 -20.07
C LEU A 61 6.47 3.99 -20.86
N GLU A 62 6.35 4.76 -21.94
CA GLU A 62 7.42 5.16 -22.85
C GLU A 62 8.51 5.98 -22.13
N GLU A 63 8.16 6.73 -21.10
CA GLU A 63 9.10 7.54 -20.31
C GLU A 63 10.16 6.69 -19.60
N ALA A 64 9.94 5.38 -19.47
CA ALA A 64 10.95 4.47 -18.93
C ALA A 64 12.25 4.41 -19.75
N TRP A 65 12.17 4.73 -21.04
CA TRP A 65 13.31 4.79 -21.97
C TRP A 65 13.66 6.22 -22.39
N GLN A 66 13.00 7.21 -21.80
CA GLN A 66 13.26 8.63 -22.04
C GLN A 66 13.89 9.26 -20.78
N LYS A 67 13.95 10.59 -20.76
CA LYS A 67 14.62 11.38 -19.73
C LYS A 67 14.19 11.03 -18.30
N GLU A 68 12.90 10.79 -18.06
CA GLU A 68 12.40 10.49 -16.70
C GLU A 68 12.83 9.10 -16.21
N GLY A 69 13.05 8.16 -17.13
CA GLY A 69 13.52 6.79 -16.87
C GLY A 69 15.02 6.63 -16.78
N GLU A 70 15.80 7.65 -17.16
CA GLU A 70 17.26 7.62 -17.04
C GLU A 70 17.69 7.51 -15.57
N GLY A 71 18.61 6.57 -15.29
CA GLY A 71 19.16 6.35 -13.94
C GLY A 71 18.20 5.70 -12.94
N LYS A 72 16.96 5.39 -13.34
CA LYS A 72 16.00 4.68 -12.48
C LYS A 72 16.38 3.21 -12.35
N LYS A 73 16.23 2.68 -11.13
CA LYS A 73 16.56 1.28 -10.78
C LYS A 73 15.32 0.39 -10.74
N SER A 74 14.15 0.99 -10.60
CA SER A 74 12.88 0.29 -10.55
C SER A 74 11.73 1.11 -11.12
N PHE A 75 10.64 0.41 -11.39
CA PHE A 75 9.43 0.96 -11.98
C PHE A 75 8.20 0.47 -11.22
N LEU A 76 7.35 1.41 -10.81
CA LEU A 76 6.05 1.12 -10.22
C LEU A 76 5.01 1.13 -11.34
N LEU A 77 4.56 -0.03 -11.77
CA LEU A 77 3.60 -0.20 -12.85
C LEU A 77 2.16 -0.23 -12.31
N SER A 78 1.32 0.67 -12.81
CA SER A 78 -0.13 0.66 -12.58
C SER A 78 -0.87 1.07 -13.85
N GLY A 79 -2.13 1.46 -13.73
CA GLY A 79 -2.95 1.92 -14.83
C GLY A 79 -4.42 2.10 -14.43
N SER A 80 -5.18 2.59 -15.40
CA SER A 80 -6.64 2.60 -15.40
C SER A 80 -7.19 1.20 -15.21
N CYS A 81 -8.14 1.08 -14.29
CA CYS A 81 -8.94 -0.12 -14.15
C CYS A 81 -10.04 -0.16 -15.23
N ASP A 82 -10.34 -1.36 -15.70
CA ASP A 82 -11.60 -1.65 -16.39
C ASP A 82 -12.78 -1.77 -15.39
N LYS A 83 -13.96 -2.08 -15.91
CA LYS A 83 -15.19 -2.23 -15.10
C LYS A 83 -15.16 -3.44 -14.16
N GLU A 84 -14.24 -4.38 -14.38
CA GLU A 84 -14.06 -5.57 -13.57
C GLU A 84 -12.96 -5.39 -12.50
N GLY A 85 -12.42 -4.17 -12.38
CA GLY A 85 -11.39 -3.84 -11.40
C GLY A 85 -10.00 -4.35 -11.78
N GLN A 86 -9.77 -4.73 -13.03
CA GLN A 86 -8.48 -5.20 -13.52
C GLN A 86 -7.68 -4.06 -14.13
N VAL A 87 -6.36 -4.08 -13.96
CA VAL A 87 -5.47 -3.22 -14.74
C VAL A 87 -4.96 -4.03 -15.94
N PRO A 88 -5.33 -3.68 -17.20
CA PRO A 88 -5.05 -4.51 -18.36
C PRO A 88 -3.60 -4.40 -18.86
N HIS A 89 -2.63 -4.66 -17.98
CA HIS A 89 -1.19 -4.65 -18.26
C HIS A 89 -0.83 -5.50 -19.49
N LEU A 90 -1.51 -6.63 -19.67
CA LEU A 90 -1.24 -7.60 -20.74
C LEU A 90 -1.44 -7.02 -22.15
N LYS A 91 -2.17 -5.91 -22.31
CA LYS A 91 -2.31 -5.22 -23.60
C LYS A 91 -1.00 -4.63 -24.11
N ARG A 92 -0.05 -4.36 -23.22
CA ARG A 92 1.30 -3.83 -23.53
C ARG A 92 2.39 -4.77 -23.02
N TRP A 93 2.12 -6.07 -23.01
CA TRP A 93 2.98 -7.05 -22.33
C TRP A 93 4.41 -7.11 -22.87
N GLU A 94 4.60 -7.04 -24.20
CA GLU A 94 5.94 -7.08 -24.79
C GLU A 94 6.78 -5.87 -24.38
N GLU A 95 6.17 -4.69 -24.24
CA GLU A 95 6.85 -3.49 -23.77
C GLU A 95 7.21 -3.60 -22.28
N ILE A 96 6.31 -4.15 -21.47
CA ILE A 96 6.58 -4.44 -20.04
C ILE A 96 7.70 -5.49 -19.89
N LYS A 97 7.75 -6.48 -20.78
CA LYS A 97 8.83 -7.47 -20.83
C LYS A 97 10.17 -6.81 -21.14
N LEU A 98 10.22 -5.90 -22.12
CA LEU A 98 11.42 -5.09 -22.38
C LEU A 98 11.79 -4.18 -21.19
N LEU A 99 10.80 -3.69 -20.45
CA LEU A 99 11.04 -2.88 -19.26
C LEU A 99 11.67 -3.69 -18.12
N SER A 100 11.31 -4.97 -17.97
CA SER A 100 11.84 -5.83 -16.90
C SER A 100 13.36 -5.98 -16.93
N SER A 101 14.01 -5.84 -18.09
CA SER A 101 15.48 -5.85 -18.20
C SER A 101 16.14 -4.53 -17.78
N ARG A 102 15.37 -3.47 -17.52
CA ARG A 102 15.91 -2.16 -17.07
C ARG A 102 15.95 -2.02 -15.56
N GLY A 103 15.18 -2.80 -14.81
CA GLY A 103 15.10 -2.66 -13.37
C GLY A 103 13.94 -3.44 -12.75
N SER A 104 13.88 -3.42 -11.43
CA SER A 104 12.87 -4.15 -10.67
C SER A 104 11.48 -3.59 -10.93
N LEU A 105 10.49 -4.48 -11.05
CA LEU A 105 9.10 -4.09 -11.32
C LEU A 105 8.25 -4.32 -10.07
N ASN A 106 7.60 -3.25 -9.60
CA ASN A 106 6.51 -3.34 -8.64
C ASN A 106 5.18 -3.13 -9.37
N PHE A 107 4.30 -4.14 -9.39
CA PHE A 107 2.98 -4.03 -10.01
C PHE A 107 1.89 -3.65 -9.01
N HIS A 108 1.03 -2.72 -9.39
CA HIS A 108 -0.36 -2.61 -8.92
C HIS A 108 -1.26 -3.24 -9.97
N SER A 109 -1.61 -4.51 -9.78
CA SER A 109 -2.29 -5.33 -10.79
C SER A 109 -3.79 -5.08 -10.93
N GLY A 110 -4.43 -4.50 -9.91
CA GLY A 110 -5.88 -4.67 -9.72
C GLY A 110 -6.24 -6.14 -9.49
N LEU A 111 -7.53 -6.47 -9.69
CA LEU A 111 -8.01 -7.85 -9.61
C LEU A 111 -7.48 -8.69 -10.78
N VAL A 112 -7.17 -9.97 -10.52
CA VAL A 112 -6.56 -10.85 -11.53
C VAL A 112 -7.16 -12.26 -11.49
N GLY A 113 -7.14 -12.96 -12.62
CA GLY A 113 -7.26 -14.41 -12.66
C GLY A 113 -5.89 -15.09 -12.53
N GLU A 114 -5.89 -16.42 -12.53
CA GLU A 114 -4.67 -17.20 -12.37
C GLU A 114 -3.69 -17.04 -13.55
N LYS A 115 -4.20 -16.99 -14.78
CA LYS A 115 -3.37 -16.79 -15.98
C LYS A 115 -2.71 -15.42 -16.01
N GLU A 116 -3.43 -14.37 -15.59
CA GLU A 116 -2.86 -13.03 -15.47
C GLU A 116 -1.81 -12.99 -14.36
N ALA A 117 -2.09 -13.62 -13.20
CA ALA A 117 -1.16 -13.68 -12.08
C ALA A 117 0.15 -14.40 -12.45
N GLU A 118 0.08 -15.52 -13.18
CA GLU A 118 1.25 -16.25 -13.68
C GLU A 118 2.11 -15.35 -14.59
N LYS A 119 1.48 -14.67 -15.55
CA LYS A 119 2.19 -13.72 -16.43
C LYS A 119 2.85 -12.62 -15.63
N ILE A 120 2.12 -11.94 -14.75
CA ILE A 120 2.67 -10.88 -13.88
C ILE A 120 3.85 -11.41 -13.08
N GLY A 121 3.71 -12.57 -12.44
CA GLY A 121 4.76 -13.18 -11.62
C GLY A 121 6.03 -13.55 -12.41
N SER A 122 5.94 -13.78 -13.72
CA SER A 122 7.12 -14.05 -14.56
C SER A 122 8.06 -12.84 -14.74
N LEU A 123 7.58 -11.61 -14.48
CA LEU A 123 8.36 -10.37 -14.62
C LEU A 123 8.44 -9.53 -13.34
N ALA A 124 7.45 -9.65 -12.46
CA ALA A 124 7.35 -8.82 -11.26
C ALA A 124 8.42 -9.18 -10.23
N SER A 125 9.09 -8.17 -9.69
CA SER A 125 9.92 -8.34 -8.49
C SER A 125 9.04 -8.39 -7.24
N VAL A 126 7.95 -7.61 -7.24
CA VAL A 126 6.93 -7.60 -6.18
C VAL A 126 5.60 -7.12 -6.77
N VAL A 127 4.50 -7.48 -6.10
CA VAL A 127 3.17 -6.93 -6.37
C VAL A 127 2.64 -6.20 -5.15
N SER A 128 2.40 -4.90 -5.29
CA SER A 128 1.59 -4.10 -4.37
C SER A 128 0.11 -4.33 -4.68
N PHE A 129 -0.61 -5.08 -3.84
CA PHE A 129 -2.00 -5.46 -4.10
C PHE A 129 -2.97 -4.82 -3.10
N ASP A 130 -3.90 -4.00 -3.57
CA ASP A 130 -4.96 -3.43 -2.71
C ASP A 130 -5.90 -4.55 -2.22
N PHE A 131 -5.96 -4.75 -0.91
CA PHE A 131 -6.66 -5.88 -0.31
C PHE A 131 -7.87 -5.41 0.51
N ILE A 132 -9.08 -5.65 -0.03
CA ILE A 132 -10.36 -5.27 0.60
C ILE A 132 -11.23 -6.52 0.77
N VAL A 133 -11.77 -6.72 1.98
CA VAL A 133 -12.67 -7.85 2.30
C VAL A 133 -14.02 -7.42 2.92
N ASP A 134 -14.37 -6.15 2.74
CA ASP A 134 -15.65 -5.58 3.15
C ASP A 134 -16.50 -5.24 1.92
N GLN A 135 -17.71 -5.81 1.86
CA GLN A 135 -18.60 -5.66 0.70
C GLN A 135 -19.00 -4.20 0.50
N GLU A 136 -19.35 -3.50 1.58
CA GLU A 136 -19.78 -2.11 1.47
C GLU A 136 -18.68 -1.18 0.96
N THR A 137 -17.42 -1.44 1.32
CA THR A 137 -16.28 -0.69 0.80
C THR A 137 -16.06 -0.97 -0.68
N ILE A 138 -16.20 -2.23 -1.11
CA ILE A 138 -16.11 -2.60 -2.53
C ILE A 138 -17.19 -1.86 -3.34
N ASP A 139 -18.44 -1.91 -2.87
CA ASP A 139 -19.58 -1.30 -3.55
C ASP A 139 -19.51 0.23 -3.55
N ASN A 140 -19.30 0.84 -2.38
CA ASN A 140 -19.38 2.30 -2.22
C ASN A 140 -18.15 3.04 -2.77
N VAL A 141 -16.98 2.41 -2.78
CA VAL A 141 -15.73 3.07 -3.18
C VAL A 141 -15.38 2.73 -4.62
N TYR A 142 -15.41 1.45 -4.97
CA TYR A 142 -14.98 0.99 -6.29
C TYR A 142 -16.16 0.86 -7.26
N GLY A 143 -17.40 0.76 -6.78
CA GLY A 143 -18.56 0.51 -7.64
C GLY A 143 -18.53 -0.87 -8.30
N LEU A 144 -17.82 -1.83 -7.70
CA LEU A 144 -17.65 -3.18 -8.25
C LEU A 144 -18.72 -4.12 -7.68
N GLY A 145 -19.43 -4.85 -8.54
CA GLY A 145 -20.35 -5.91 -8.13
C GLY A 145 -19.67 -7.23 -7.76
N VAL A 146 -18.41 -7.20 -7.29
CA VAL A 146 -17.64 -8.40 -6.93
C VAL A 146 -17.67 -8.62 -5.43
N SER A 147 -17.52 -9.87 -5.00
CA SER A 147 -17.45 -10.20 -3.57
C SER A 147 -16.03 -10.04 -3.01
N PRO A 148 -15.87 -9.91 -1.68
CA PRO A 148 -14.60 -10.05 -0.97
C PRO A 148 -13.77 -11.26 -1.41
N GLN A 149 -14.42 -12.37 -1.74
CA GLN A 149 -13.76 -13.59 -2.19
C GLN A 149 -12.96 -13.38 -3.48
N ARG A 150 -13.33 -12.41 -4.33
CA ARG A 150 -12.58 -12.06 -5.55
C ARG A 150 -11.22 -11.45 -5.23
N TYR A 151 -11.12 -10.62 -4.19
CA TYR A 151 -9.85 -10.06 -3.71
C TYR A 151 -8.97 -11.14 -3.09
N ILE A 152 -9.54 -12.00 -2.24
CA ILE A 152 -8.84 -13.13 -1.63
C ILE A 152 -8.30 -14.08 -2.71
N SER A 153 -9.11 -14.38 -3.73
CA SER A 153 -8.69 -15.26 -4.83
C SER A 153 -7.58 -14.62 -5.68
N SER A 154 -7.68 -13.32 -5.98
CA SER A 154 -6.63 -12.58 -6.72
C SER A 154 -5.30 -12.59 -5.95
N TYR A 155 -5.34 -12.31 -4.65
CA TYR A 155 -4.17 -12.40 -3.77
C TYR A 155 -3.55 -13.81 -3.78
N ARG A 156 -4.37 -14.85 -3.62
CA ARG A 156 -3.92 -16.25 -3.68
C ARG A 156 -3.28 -16.58 -5.03
N TYR A 157 -3.86 -16.14 -6.15
CA TYR A 157 -3.28 -16.37 -7.46
C TYR A 157 -1.91 -15.70 -7.62
N LEU A 158 -1.78 -14.44 -7.22
CA LEU A 158 -0.50 -13.72 -7.28
C LEU A 158 0.57 -14.35 -6.39
N LYS A 159 0.21 -14.72 -5.16
CA LYS A 159 1.13 -15.31 -4.17
C LYS A 159 1.76 -16.63 -4.63
N LYS A 160 1.13 -17.37 -5.56
CA LYS A 160 1.72 -18.58 -6.16
C LYS A 160 2.98 -18.30 -6.99
N TYR A 161 3.10 -17.09 -7.55
CA TYR A 161 4.11 -16.80 -8.58
C TYR A 161 5.08 -15.69 -8.17
N VAL A 162 4.73 -14.83 -7.23
CA VAL A 162 5.57 -13.68 -6.82
C VAL A 162 5.24 -13.25 -5.39
N LYS A 163 6.21 -12.59 -4.73
CA LYS A 163 5.97 -11.91 -3.47
C LYS A 163 4.89 -10.84 -3.64
N VAL A 164 3.89 -10.88 -2.76
CA VAL A 164 2.81 -9.90 -2.72
C VAL A 164 2.88 -9.13 -1.42
N VAL A 165 2.79 -7.80 -1.49
CA VAL A 165 2.64 -6.91 -0.34
C VAL A 165 1.21 -6.37 -0.37
N PRO A 166 0.28 -6.94 0.42
CA PRO A 166 -1.05 -6.38 0.62
C PRO A 166 -1.00 -4.92 1.07
N HIS A 167 -1.74 -4.08 0.36
CA HIS A 167 -1.96 -2.68 0.71
C HIS A 167 -3.35 -2.56 1.33
N LEU A 168 -3.41 -2.14 2.59
CA LEU A 168 -4.65 -1.86 3.30
C LEU A 168 -4.79 -0.35 3.38
N CYS A 169 -5.80 0.18 2.68
CA CYS A 169 -6.15 1.60 2.78
C CYS A 169 -7.09 1.83 3.95
N ILE A 170 -6.54 2.32 5.05
CA ILE A 170 -7.27 2.57 6.29
C ILE A 170 -8.24 3.75 6.07
N GLY A 171 -9.51 3.54 6.41
CA GLY A 171 -10.54 4.56 6.30
C GLY A 171 -11.02 4.80 4.88
N LEU A 172 -10.81 3.86 3.95
CA LEU A 172 -11.09 4.06 2.52
C LEU A 172 -12.57 4.43 2.27
N ASN A 173 -13.48 3.83 3.02
CA ASN A 173 -14.90 4.19 2.97
C ASN A 173 -15.17 5.41 3.86
N LYS A 174 -14.98 6.61 3.30
CA LYS A 174 -15.38 7.91 3.91
C LYS A 174 -14.71 8.22 5.27
N GLY A 175 -13.51 7.70 5.51
CA GLY A 175 -12.78 7.88 6.76
C GLY A 175 -13.18 6.92 7.88
N GLU A 176 -14.04 5.95 7.60
CA GLU A 176 -14.48 4.96 8.59
C GLU A 176 -13.63 3.70 8.50
N ILE A 177 -13.22 3.16 9.66
CA ILE A 177 -12.57 1.84 9.73
C ILE A 177 -13.65 0.80 9.46
N LYS A 178 -13.70 0.32 8.23
CA LYS A 178 -14.68 -0.65 7.75
C LYS A 178 -13.99 -1.82 7.05
N GLY A 179 -13.86 -2.92 7.79
CA GLY A 179 -13.32 -4.19 7.29
C GLY A 179 -11.84 -4.41 7.43
N GLU A 180 -11.05 -3.41 7.83
CA GLU A 180 -9.59 -3.53 7.92
C GLU A 180 -9.15 -4.57 8.97
N TYR A 181 -9.85 -4.68 10.10
CA TYR A 181 -9.58 -5.73 11.09
C TYR A 181 -9.83 -7.14 10.50
N LYS A 182 -10.93 -7.32 9.77
CA LYS A 182 -11.22 -8.57 9.06
C LYS A 182 -10.19 -8.84 7.96
N ALA A 183 -9.69 -7.79 7.30
CA ALA A 183 -8.60 -7.90 6.32
C ALA A 183 -7.32 -8.42 6.99
N LEU A 184 -6.97 -7.93 8.19
CA LEU A 184 -5.84 -8.44 8.95
C LEU A 184 -6.02 -9.91 9.36
N GLU A 185 -7.22 -10.29 9.82
CA GLU A 185 -7.53 -11.68 10.16
C GLU A 185 -7.38 -12.59 8.94
N THR A 186 -7.96 -12.19 7.80
CA THR A 186 -7.87 -12.93 6.55
C THR A 186 -6.41 -13.04 6.08
N LEU A 187 -5.65 -11.94 6.08
CA LEU A 187 -4.25 -11.95 5.66
C LEU A 187 -3.35 -12.78 6.58
N LYS A 188 -3.71 -12.92 7.86
CA LYS A 188 -3.01 -13.80 8.80
C LYS A 188 -3.25 -15.26 8.42
N GLU A 189 -4.49 -15.64 8.12
CA GLU A 189 -4.84 -16.97 7.63
C GLU A 189 -4.17 -17.30 6.29
N GLU A 190 -4.10 -16.31 5.41
CA GLU A 190 -3.41 -16.44 4.12
C GLU A 190 -1.86 -16.41 4.22
N GLY A 191 -1.31 -16.21 5.43
CA GLY A 191 0.12 -16.16 5.69
C GLY A 191 0.83 -15.00 4.99
N ALA A 192 0.35 -13.77 5.15
CA ALA A 192 1.00 -12.59 4.59
C ALA A 192 2.40 -12.36 5.18
N GLU A 193 3.40 -12.22 4.30
CA GLU A 193 4.80 -12.07 4.66
C GLU A 193 5.21 -10.62 4.91
N ALA A 194 4.39 -9.65 4.48
CA ALA A 194 4.56 -8.23 4.75
C ALA A 194 3.21 -7.53 4.63
N LEU A 195 3.08 -6.33 5.21
CA LEU A 195 1.88 -5.50 5.10
C LEU A 195 2.25 -4.05 4.81
N SER A 196 1.48 -3.37 3.98
CA SER A 196 1.60 -1.94 3.72
C SER A 196 0.31 -1.23 4.08
N PHE A 197 0.39 -0.28 5.01
CA PHE A 197 -0.72 0.60 5.33
C PHE A 197 -0.61 1.90 4.57
N ILE A 198 -1.70 2.25 3.89
CA ILE A 198 -1.95 3.59 3.39
C ILE A 198 -3.20 4.13 4.07
N VAL A 199 -3.42 5.43 4.03
CA VAL A 199 -4.55 6.07 4.71
C VAL A 199 -5.33 6.90 3.71
N PHE A 200 -6.66 6.76 3.78
CA PHE A 200 -7.57 7.58 3.00
C PHE A 200 -7.22 9.06 3.16
N ARG A 201 -7.02 9.72 2.01
CA ARG A 201 -6.86 11.16 1.91
C ARG A 201 -8.02 11.70 1.08
N PRO A 202 -8.68 12.78 1.53
CA PRO A 202 -9.72 13.41 0.72
C PRO A 202 -9.08 14.03 -0.53
N THR A 203 -9.36 13.43 -1.69
CA THR A 203 -8.81 13.89 -2.97
C THR A 203 -9.73 14.96 -3.53
N LYS A 204 -9.20 16.15 -3.81
CA LYS A 204 -9.98 17.25 -4.39
C LYS A 204 -10.66 16.80 -5.68
N ASN A 205 -11.89 17.27 -5.90
CA ASN A 205 -12.70 17.00 -7.09
C ASN A 205 -13.05 15.50 -7.28
N THR A 206 -13.23 14.77 -6.18
CA THR A 206 -13.76 13.40 -6.17
C THR A 206 -15.02 13.36 -5.30
N ASP A 207 -15.85 12.32 -5.45
CA ASP A 207 -17.07 12.16 -4.64
C ASP A 207 -16.78 12.16 -3.14
N PHE A 208 -15.60 11.63 -2.77
CA PHE A 208 -15.19 11.52 -1.37
C PHE A 208 -14.35 12.70 -0.88
N ALA A 209 -14.17 13.76 -1.68
CA ALA A 209 -13.39 14.94 -1.32
C ALA A 209 -13.86 15.63 -0.03
N LYS A 210 -15.15 15.47 0.32
CA LYS A 210 -15.80 16.12 1.47
C LYS A 210 -15.68 15.35 2.79
N PHE A 211 -15.31 14.07 2.74
CA PHE A 211 -15.22 13.25 3.95
C PHE A 211 -13.87 13.48 4.64
N PRO A 212 -13.81 13.42 5.98
CA PRO A 212 -12.56 13.55 6.70
C PRO A 212 -11.70 12.28 6.55
N PRO A 213 -10.37 12.37 6.77
CA PRO A 213 -9.55 11.18 6.98
C PRO A 213 -9.96 10.46 8.29
N PRO A 214 -9.60 9.18 8.46
CA PRO A 214 -9.90 8.45 9.70
C PRO A 214 -9.21 9.08 10.92
N PRO A 215 -9.80 9.02 12.11
CA PRO A 215 -9.18 9.51 13.35
C PRO A 215 -7.80 8.86 13.59
N LEU A 216 -6.81 9.67 13.97
CA LEU A 216 -5.43 9.21 14.18
C LEU A 216 -5.33 8.05 15.18
N GLU A 217 -6.11 8.10 16.26
CA GLU A 217 -6.13 7.06 17.28
C GLU A 217 -6.60 5.73 16.72
N GLU A 218 -7.61 5.71 15.87
CA GLU A 218 -8.14 4.48 15.27
C GLU A 218 -7.15 3.90 14.26
N VAL A 219 -6.48 4.75 13.46
CA VAL A 219 -5.39 4.31 12.58
C VAL A 219 -4.24 3.71 13.39
N ALA A 220 -3.84 4.35 14.48
CA ALA A 220 -2.76 3.87 15.35
C ALA A 220 -3.12 2.55 16.05
N LYS A 221 -4.36 2.39 16.54
CA LYS A 221 -4.87 1.13 17.12
C LYS A 221 -4.80 -0.01 16.11
N LEU A 222 -5.23 0.23 14.87
CA LEU A 222 -5.19 -0.77 13.81
C LEU A 222 -3.76 -1.21 13.47
N ILE A 223 -2.82 -0.26 13.35
CA ILE A 223 -1.40 -0.57 13.08
C ILE A 223 -0.79 -1.35 14.27
N ALA A 224 -1.06 -0.93 15.51
CA ALA A 224 -0.59 -1.62 16.71
C ALA A 224 -1.14 -3.06 16.78
N LYS A 225 -2.44 -3.22 16.47
CA LYS A 225 -3.07 -4.55 16.38
C LYS A 225 -2.44 -5.41 15.29
N ALA A 226 -2.10 -4.81 14.14
CA ALA A 226 -1.40 -5.53 13.08
C ALA A 226 -0.02 -6.01 13.55
N ARG A 227 0.74 -5.20 14.28
CA ARG A 227 2.04 -5.63 14.84
C ARG A 227 1.89 -6.84 15.77
N THR A 228 0.90 -6.85 16.66
CA THR A 228 0.68 -8.00 17.55
C THR A 228 0.18 -9.24 16.80
N MET A 229 -0.60 -9.07 15.73
CA MET A 229 -1.06 -10.18 14.88
C MET A 229 0.03 -10.76 13.97
N PHE A 230 0.98 -9.92 13.55
CA PHE A 230 2.07 -10.24 12.62
C PHE A 230 3.43 -9.93 13.28
N PRO A 231 3.83 -10.70 14.31
CA PRO A 231 5.01 -10.38 15.12
C PRO A 231 6.30 -10.40 14.32
N THR A 232 6.40 -11.24 13.28
CA THR A 232 7.61 -11.45 12.47
C THR A 232 7.51 -10.91 11.04
N SER A 233 6.34 -10.49 10.58
CA SER A 233 6.18 -9.89 9.25
C SER A 233 6.44 -8.39 9.30
N PRO A 234 7.24 -7.82 8.39
CA PRO A 234 7.48 -6.40 8.37
C PRO A 234 6.22 -5.60 7.98
N ILE A 235 6.01 -4.47 8.64
CA ILE A 235 4.88 -3.57 8.44
C ILE A 235 5.38 -2.23 7.93
N TYR A 236 4.76 -1.73 6.87
CA TYR A 236 5.12 -0.48 6.22
C TYR A 236 4.04 0.56 6.41
N LEU A 237 4.43 1.82 6.63
CA LEU A 237 3.58 2.97 6.41
C LEU A 237 3.89 3.56 5.03
N GLY A 238 3.03 3.25 4.06
CA GLY A 238 3.15 3.60 2.65
C GLY A 238 2.96 5.09 2.35
N CYS A 239 3.10 5.45 1.07
CA CYS A 239 3.20 6.86 0.64
C CYS A 239 1.89 7.66 0.77
N MET A 240 0.74 7.03 0.54
CA MET A 240 -0.56 7.70 0.53
C MET A 240 -1.11 7.81 1.95
N ARG A 241 -1.18 9.05 2.44
CA ARG A 241 -1.84 9.44 3.70
C ARG A 241 -2.00 10.97 3.72
N PRO A 242 -2.97 11.53 4.47
CA PRO A 242 -3.17 12.97 4.56
C PRO A 242 -1.88 13.71 4.92
N GLY A 243 -1.73 14.95 4.42
CA GLY A 243 -0.55 15.77 4.66
C GLY A 243 -0.63 16.59 5.96
N GLY A 244 0.29 17.56 6.11
CA GLY A 244 0.27 18.53 7.19
C GLY A 244 0.40 17.90 8.58
N ARG A 245 -0.33 18.47 9.56
CA ARG A 245 -0.33 18.02 10.96
C ARG A 245 -0.68 16.54 11.11
N TYR A 246 -1.67 16.07 10.34
CA TYR A 246 -2.09 14.67 10.36
C TYR A 246 -0.93 13.72 10.06
N ARG A 247 -0.14 13.97 9.01
CA ARG A 247 1.04 13.14 8.69
C ARG A 247 2.06 13.16 9.83
N GLY A 248 2.30 14.34 10.40
CA GLY A 248 3.25 14.51 11.50
C GLY A 248 2.91 13.61 12.70
N GLU A 249 1.65 13.65 13.12
CA GLU A 249 1.16 12.86 14.25
C GLU A 249 1.01 11.37 13.92
N LEU A 250 0.54 11.02 12.71
CA LEU A 250 0.41 9.63 12.31
C LEU A 250 1.77 8.94 12.21
N ASP A 251 2.77 9.58 11.59
CA ASP A 251 4.07 8.95 11.41
C ASP A 251 4.75 8.66 12.77
N THR A 252 4.58 9.53 13.77
CA THR A 252 5.11 9.29 15.12
C THR A 252 4.35 8.18 15.84
N LEU A 253 3.01 8.15 15.73
CA LEU A 253 2.19 7.06 16.25
C LEU A 253 2.52 5.72 15.60
N ALA A 254 2.79 5.70 14.29
CA ALA A 254 3.15 4.49 13.56
C ALA A 254 4.51 3.92 14.02
N LEU A 255 5.51 4.77 14.30
CA LEU A 255 6.77 4.33 14.90
C LEU A 255 6.55 3.66 16.24
N ARG A 256 5.72 4.27 17.10
CA ARG A 256 5.33 3.68 18.38
C ARG A 256 4.53 2.38 18.20
N ALA A 257 3.71 2.28 17.17
CA ALA A 257 3.00 1.05 16.82
C ALA A 257 3.91 -0.04 16.21
N GLY A 258 5.21 0.21 16.06
CA GLY A 258 6.19 -0.80 15.66
C GLY A 258 6.28 -1.06 14.16
N VAL A 259 6.01 -0.07 13.29
CA VAL A 259 6.28 -0.19 11.85
C VAL A 259 7.79 -0.33 11.58
N ASN A 260 8.14 -1.01 10.48
CA ASN A 260 9.53 -1.22 10.04
C ASN A 260 9.97 -0.27 8.93
N LYS A 261 9.02 0.28 8.16
CA LYS A 261 9.33 1.24 7.08
C LYS A 261 8.34 2.41 7.09
N ILE A 262 8.82 3.62 6.79
CA ILE A 262 7.97 4.80 6.54
C ILE A 262 8.41 5.47 5.25
N VAL A 263 7.47 5.66 4.32
CA VAL A 263 7.72 6.40 3.08
C VAL A 263 7.55 7.89 3.31
N HIS A 264 8.55 8.69 2.90
CA HIS A 264 8.62 10.13 3.10
C HIS A 264 8.27 10.52 4.56
N PRO A 265 9.07 10.10 5.55
CA PRO A 265 8.78 10.35 6.95
C PRO A 265 8.76 11.85 7.25
N SER A 266 7.78 12.27 8.05
CA SER A 266 7.70 13.65 8.53
C SER A 266 8.88 14.04 9.42
N PRO A 267 9.22 15.33 9.55
CA PRO A 267 10.25 15.77 10.48
C PRO A 267 10.02 15.30 11.93
N PRO A 268 8.80 15.36 12.51
CA PRO A 268 8.52 14.78 13.82
C PRO A 268 8.82 13.28 13.92
N ALA A 269 8.55 12.50 12.88
CA ALA A 269 8.84 11.07 12.88
C ALA A 269 10.34 10.76 12.91
N ARG A 270 11.16 11.57 12.22
CA ARG A 270 12.63 11.42 12.29
C ARG A 270 13.14 11.62 13.71
N LYS A 271 12.64 12.66 14.41
CA LYS A 271 12.94 12.91 15.82
C LYS A 271 12.44 11.78 16.73
N MET A 272 11.22 11.29 16.50
CA MET A 272 10.66 10.17 17.27
C MET A 272 11.46 8.88 17.09
N ALA A 273 12.00 8.60 15.90
CA ALA A 273 12.86 7.44 15.70
C ALA A 273 14.15 7.52 16.54
N GLU A 274 14.74 8.71 16.67
CA GLU A 274 15.89 8.95 17.56
C GLU A 274 15.50 8.76 19.04
N GLU A 275 14.35 9.31 19.47
CA GLU A 275 13.82 9.16 20.83
C GLU A 275 13.55 7.69 21.20
N LEU A 276 13.12 6.88 20.23
CA LEU A 276 12.90 5.43 20.38
C LEU A 276 14.20 4.60 20.24
N GLY A 277 15.35 5.24 20.01
CA GLY A 277 16.65 4.59 19.85
C GLY A 277 16.76 3.72 18.60
N LEU A 278 16.05 4.10 17.53
CA LEU A 278 16.05 3.37 16.25
C LEU A 278 17.21 3.81 15.36
N VAL A 279 17.81 2.84 14.67
CA VAL A 279 18.85 3.09 13.65
C VAL A 279 18.18 3.30 12.30
N VAL A 280 18.28 4.51 11.77
CA VAL A 280 17.68 4.85 10.47
C VAL A 280 18.49 4.27 9.32
N ARG A 281 17.83 3.47 8.48
CA ARG A 281 18.32 3.04 7.16
C ARG A 281 17.58 3.83 6.08
N ARG A 282 18.29 4.20 5.01
CA ARG A 282 17.71 4.94 3.89
C ARG A 282 17.38 3.97 2.75
N GLY A 283 16.13 3.95 2.32
CA GLY A 283 15.66 3.28 1.11
C GLY A 283 15.43 4.29 -0.02
N GLU A 284 15.74 3.91 -1.26
CA GLU A 284 15.62 4.80 -2.42
C GLU A 284 14.66 4.31 -3.52
N GLU A 285 14.11 3.11 -3.34
CA GLU A 285 13.13 2.48 -4.24
C GLU A 285 11.76 2.37 -3.54
N CYS A 286 10.74 1.88 -4.23
CA CYS A 286 9.40 1.68 -3.66
C CYS A 286 9.48 0.85 -2.38
N CYS A 287 8.67 1.15 -1.36
CA CYS A 287 8.73 0.47 -0.06
C CYS A 287 8.48 -1.04 -0.09
N SER A 288 7.84 -1.53 -1.15
CA SER A 288 7.53 -2.94 -1.35
C SER A 288 8.69 -3.72 -1.99
N LEU A 289 9.68 -3.03 -2.56
CA LEU A 289 10.90 -3.60 -3.13
C LEU A 289 11.95 -3.88 -2.03
#